data_AF-A0A1F5MZS5-F1
#
_entry.id   AF-A0A1F5MZS5-F1
#
_cell.length_a   1.000
_cell.length_b   1.000
_cell.length_c   1.000
_cell.angle_alpha   90.00
_cell.angle_beta   90.00
_cell.angle_gamma   90.00
#
_symmetry.space_group_name_H-M   'P 1'
#
loop_
_entity.id
_entity.type
_entity.pdbx_description
1 polymer ?
#
loop_
_entity_poly.entity_id
_entity_poly.type
_entity_poly.pdbx_seq_one_letter_code
_entity_poly.pdbx_strand_id
1 'polypeptide(L)'
;METLYQGLPDFLDQNHIGVLMRTFDSKETNIPGSVQLVAETSGRLRDFQINGSPVFDRIDVLVWKDQRHHDSDCGKTAEALQQAIRDPGINIQEMDGDLFCGLMNSGIGLQTGEGMDYTVSISPDANSYATPETLTSMMEAASRGALAVGVAIDELTQSILEGRIANTFAMWHNLTLIGVGGFDLKAAKPSDDRLAHYIRGMDEAGNEIFYPFAGVEEVIPLARIFDRLKRPFIAPISPSGEGVRQYVLPSDPDHLKRHTVKMASKNDRQLGMLISEGFNFSWLKGAVMPEYRRF
;
A
#
# COMPACT_ATOMS: atom_id res chain seq x y z
N MET A 1 23.05 -3.22 20.71
CA MET A 1 21.63 -3.40 21.04
C MET A 1 21.23 -4.72 20.43
N GLU A 2 21.11 -5.77 21.23
CA GLU A 2 20.47 -7.01 20.78
C GLU A 2 18.98 -6.72 20.60
N THR A 3 18.50 -6.78 19.37
CA THR A 3 17.07 -6.75 19.09
C THR A 3 16.51 -8.06 19.63
N LEU A 4 15.71 -8.01 20.69
CA LEU A 4 14.97 -9.18 21.18
C LEU A 4 13.94 -9.55 20.10
N TYR A 5 14.31 -10.52 19.27
CA TYR A 5 13.39 -11.13 18.32
C TYR A 5 12.24 -11.77 19.11
N GLN A 6 11.01 -11.35 18.83
CA GLN A 6 9.83 -12.00 19.40
C GLN A 6 9.51 -13.23 18.54
N GLY A 7 9.11 -14.32 19.19
CA GLY A 7 8.50 -15.44 18.47
C GLY A 7 7.24 -14.95 17.75
N LEU A 8 6.93 -15.51 16.57
CA LEU A 8 5.72 -15.16 15.84
C LEU A 8 4.43 -15.31 16.70
N PRO A 9 4.28 -16.37 17.55
CA PRO A 9 3.15 -16.46 18.46
C PRO A 9 3.08 -15.28 19.44
N ASP A 10 4.18 -14.95 20.12
CA ASP A 10 4.24 -13.84 21.07
C ASP A 10 3.93 -12.49 20.41
N PHE A 11 4.37 -12.30 19.16
CA PHE A 11 4.07 -11.10 18.38
C PHE A 11 2.57 -10.97 18.11
N LEU A 12 1.93 -12.04 17.64
CA LEU A 12 0.50 -12.05 17.33
C LEU A 12 -0.38 -11.92 18.60
N ASP A 13 0.09 -12.41 19.75
CA ASP A 13 -0.61 -12.25 21.02
C ASP A 13 -0.52 -10.82 21.58
N GLN A 14 0.46 -10.03 21.14
CA GLN A 14 0.73 -8.67 21.65
C GLN A 14 0.33 -7.55 20.70
N ASN A 15 0.09 -7.85 19.42
CA ASN A 15 -0.15 -6.85 18.40
C ASN A 15 -1.44 -7.12 17.65
N HIS A 16 -2.24 -6.08 17.48
CA HIS A 16 -3.44 -6.10 16.67
C HIS A 16 -3.16 -5.66 15.24
N ILE A 17 -3.67 -6.40 14.27
CA ILE A 17 -3.35 -6.20 12.85
C ILE A 17 -4.62 -5.94 12.05
N GLY A 18 -4.69 -4.76 11.45
CA GLY A 18 -5.75 -4.35 10.52
C GLY A 18 -5.36 -4.53 9.06
N VAL A 19 -6.36 -4.55 8.19
CA VAL A 19 -6.22 -4.51 6.73
C VAL A 19 -6.90 -3.25 6.21
N LEU A 20 -6.23 -2.53 5.31
CA LEU A 20 -6.76 -1.36 4.64
C LEU A 20 -6.75 -1.57 3.12
N MET A 21 -7.93 -1.55 2.52
CA MET A 21 -8.11 -1.57 1.06
C MET A 21 -8.65 -0.23 0.58
N ARG A 22 -8.17 0.22 -0.57
CA ARG A 22 -8.73 1.36 -1.31
C ARG A 22 -9.37 0.85 -2.58
N THR A 23 -10.55 1.36 -2.90
CA THR A 23 -11.27 1.00 -4.13
C THR A 23 -12.14 2.15 -4.60
N PHE A 24 -12.44 2.23 -5.89
CA PHE A 24 -13.37 3.18 -6.50
C PHE A 24 -13.56 2.81 -7.96
N ASP A 25 -14.68 3.23 -8.54
CA ASP A 25 -14.91 3.16 -9.97
C ASP A 25 -15.53 4.45 -10.49
N SER A 26 -14.87 5.08 -11.46
CA SER A 26 -15.41 6.27 -12.14
C SER A 26 -16.53 5.91 -13.14
N LYS A 27 -16.73 4.63 -13.45
CA LYS A 27 -17.72 4.12 -14.41
C LYS A 27 -18.52 2.98 -13.76
N GLU A 28 -19.83 3.10 -13.75
CA GLU A 28 -20.74 2.10 -13.17
C GLU A 28 -20.56 0.69 -13.77
N THR A 29 -20.16 0.60 -15.04
CA THR A 29 -19.91 -0.68 -15.73
C THR A 29 -18.78 -1.51 -15.12
N ASN A 30 -17.87 -0.87 -14.37
CA ASN A 30 -16.71 -1.55 -13.77
C ASN A 30 -17.00 -2.07 -12.35
N ILE A 31 -18.03 -1.54 -11.69
CA ILE A 31 -18.39 -1.85 -10.30
C ILE A 31 -18.51 -3.37 -10.05
N PRO A 32 -19.17 -4.18 -10.90
CA PRO A 32 -19.27 -5.62 -10.66
C PRO A 32 -17.91 -6.31 -10.52
N GLY A 33 -16.91 -5.90 -11.33
CA GLY A 33 -15.56 -6.44 -11.26
C GLY A 33 -14.84 -6.04 -9.98
N SER A 34 -14.95 -4.77 -9.58
CA SER A 34 -14.35 -4.28 -8.33
C SER A 34 -14.99 -4.90 -7.09
N VAL A 35 -16.32 -5.09 -7.08
CA VAL A 35 -17.02 -5.79 -6.01
C VAL A 35 -16.53 -7.22 -5.88
N GLN A 36 -16.37 -7.94 -7.00
CA GLN A 36 -15.81 -9.29 -7.00
C GLN A 36 -14.40 -9.32 -6.41
N LEU A 37 -13.49 -8.45 -6.90
CA LEU A 37 -12.10 -8.41 -6.42
C LEU A 37 -12.01 -8.08 -4.93
N VAL A 38 -12.77 -7.11 -4.44
CA VAL A 38 -12.79 -6.76 -3.01
C VAL A 38 -13.34 -7.92 -2.18
N ALA A 39 -14.42 -8.58 -2.62
CA ALA A 39 -15.00 -9.71 -1.91
C ALA A 39 -14.03 -10.90 -1.84
N GLU A 40 -13.37 -11.25 -2.96
CA GLU A 40 -12.37 -12.32 -3.01
C GLU A 40 -11.15 -12.01 -2.12
N THR A 41 -10.65 -10.78 -2.18
CA THR A 41 -9.51 -10.34 -1.36
C THR A 41 -9.86 -10.37 0.12
N SER A 42 -11.03 -9.83 0.48
CA SER A 42 -11.47 -9.80 1.88
C SER A 42 -11.69 -11.20 2.42
N GLY A 43 -12.35 -12.09 1.68
CA GLY A 43 -12.56 -13.48 2.08
C GLY A 43 -11.25 -14.20 2.35
N ARG A 44 -10.27 -14.07 1.44
CA ARG A 44 -8.93 -14.63 1.62
C ARG A 44 -8.24 -14.13 2.89
N LEU A 45 -8.35 -12.83 3.18
CA LEU A 45 -7.75 -12.25 4.38
C LEU A 45 -8.49 -12.70 5.65
N ARG A 46 -9.83 -12.79 5.64
CA ARG A 46 -10.61 -13.31 6.77
C ARG A 46 -10.29 -14.77 7.09
N ASP A 47 -10.06 -15.57 6.06
CA ASP A 47 -9.73 -16.99 6.20
C ASP A 47 -8.26 -17.24 6.58
N PHE A 48 -7.41 -16.21 6.52
CA PHE A 48 -6.00 -16.35 6.87
C PHE A 48 -5.82 -16.52 8.38
N GLN A 49 -5.18 -17.65 8.73
CA GLN A 49 -4.92 -18.04 10.11
C GLN A 49 -3.48 -18.51 10.27
N ILE A 50 -2.91 -18.23 11.44
CA ILE A 50 -1.64 -18.79 11.88
C ILE A 50 -1.94 -19.61 13.14
N ASN A 51 -1.57 -20.89 13.14
CA ASN A 51 -1.84 -21.83 14.24
C ASN A 51 -3.33 -21.95 14.62
N GLY A 52 -4.25 -21.75 13.66
CA GLY A 52 -5.70 -21.83 13.87
C GLY A 52 -6.34 -20.56 14.44
N SER A 53 -5.55 -19.50 14.69
CA SER A 53 -6.04 -18.19 15.11
C SER A 53 -6.13 -17.24 13.91
N PRO A 54 -7.24 -16.50 13.73
CA PRO A 54 -7.31 -15.40 12.78
C PRO A 54 -6.21 -14.37 13.05
N VAL A 55 -5.60 -13.85 11.97
CA VAL A 55 -4.52 -12.86 12.08
C VAL A 55 -5.04 -11.43 12.03
N PHE A 56 -6.09 -11.18 11.25
CA PHE A 56 -6.62 -9.84 11.04
C PHE A 56 -7.86 -9.59 11.89
N ASP A 57 -7.76 -8.63 12.80
CA ASP A 57 -8.86 -8.22 13.69
C ASP A 57 -9.91 -7.40 12.95
N ARG A 58 -9.48 -6.67 11.91
CA ARG A 58 -10.31 -5.69 11.22
C ARG A 58 -9.93 -5.53 9.74
N ILE A 59 -10.93 -5.41 8.89
CA ILE A 59 -10.75 -5.05 7.48
C ILE A 59 -11.55 -3.77 7.20
N ASP A 60 -10.88 -2.73 6.73
CA ASP A 60 -11.52 -1.49 6.26
C ASP A 60 -11.33 -1.36 4.74
N VAL A 61 -12.44 -1.14 4.04
CA VAL A 61 -12.51 -0.83 2.61
C VAL A 61 -12.91 0.63 2.46
N LEU A 62 -11.98 1.45 1.99
CA LEU A 62 -12.21 2.87 1.75
C LEU A 62 -12.55 3.13 0.29
N VAL A 63 -13.74 3.70 0.07
CA VAL A 63 -14.22 4.10 -1.25
C VAL A 63 -13.92 5.58 -1.48
N TRP A 64 -13.12 5.87 -2.51
CA TRP A 64 -12.67 7.24 -2.80
C TRP A 64 -13.72 8.06 -3.54
N LYS A 65 -14.45 8.95 -2.84
CA LYS A 65 -15.60 9.68 -3.41
C LYS A 65 -15.41 11.18 -3.63
N ASP A 66 -14.17 11.67 -3.50
CA ASP A 66 -13.90 13.11 -3.50
C ASP A 66 -14.15 13.77 -4.87
N GLN A 67 -15.32 14.39 -5.02
CA GLN A 67 -15.80 15.00 -6.26
C GLN A 67 -14.96 16.20 -6.74
N ARG A 68 -13.96 16.64 -5.97
CA ARG A 68 -12.97 17.61 -6.47
C ARG A 68 -12.06 16.98 -7.53
N HIS A 69 -12.00 15.66 -7.61
CA HIS A 69 -11.23 14.92 -8.61
C HIS A 69 -12.18 14.28 -9.63
N HIS A 70 -11.96 14.57 -10.91
CA HIS A 70 -12.84 14.11 -11.99
C HIS A 70 -12.85 12.58 -12.18
N ASP A 71 -11.86 11.88 -11.63
CA ASP A 71 -11.69 10.43 -11.71
C ASP A 71 -12.02 9.72 -10.40
N SER A 72 -12.65 10.40 -9.43
CA SER A 72 -13.17 9.77 -8.21
C SER A 72 -14.31 8.79 -8.50
N ASP A 73 -14.78 8.10 -7.46
CA ASP A 73 -15.93 7.19 -7.55
C ASP A 73 -17.16 7.88 -8.16
N CYS A 74 -17.94 7.10 -8.93
CA CYS A 74 -19.20 7.54 -9.52
C CYS A 74 -20.35 7.65 -8.50
N GLY A 75 -20.11 7.35 -7.22
CA GLY A 75 -21.06 7.44 -6.12
C GLY A 75 -21.90 6.18 -5.89
N LYS A 76 -21.51 5.05 -6.48
CA LYS A 76 -22.26 3.78 -6.42
C LYS A 76 -21.46 2.60 -5.87
N THR A 77 -20.14 2.71 -5.78
CA THR A 77 -19.28 1.57 -5.43
C THR A 77 -19.46 1.14 -3.98
N ALA A 78 -19.57 2.10 -3.05
CA ALA A 78 -19.76 1.79 -1.63
C ALA A 78 -21.07 1.05 -1.37
N GLU A 79 -22.17 1.52 -1.96
CA GLU A 79 -23.48 0.85 -1.85
C GLU A 79 -23.41 -0.57 -2.43
N ALA A 80 -22.83 -0.74 -3.61
CA ALA A 80 -22.69 -2.05 -4.24
C ALA A 80 -21.86 -3.03 -3.39
N LEU A 81 -20.75 -2.55 -2.81
CA LEU A 81 -19.92 -3.32 -1.89
C LEU A 81 -20.69 -3.71 -0.63
N GLN A 82 -21.41 -2.77 -0.01
CA GLN A 82 -22.20 -3.03 1.20
C GLN A 82 -23.35 -4.00 0.94
N GLN A 83 -23.90 -4.02 -0.28
CA GLN A 83 -24.92 -4.97 -0.68
C GLN A 83 -24.37 -6.39 -0.85
N ALA A 84 -23.18 -6.52 -1.45
CA ALA A 84 -22.54 -7.80 -1.75
C ALA A 84 -21.80 -8.42 -0.56
N ILE A 85 -21.16 -7.59 0.27
CA ILE A 85 -20.34 -8.01 1.41
C ILE A 85 -21.11 -7.71 2.69
N ARG A 86 -21.66 -8.77 3.30
CA ARG A 86 -22.46 -8.69 4.54
C ARG A 86 -21.71 -9.16 5.79
N ASP A 87 -20.39 -9.37 5.69
CA ASP A 87 -19.55 -9.76 6.83
C ASP A 87 -19.37 -8.55 7.78
N PRO A 88 -19.81 -8.65 9.05
CA PRO A 88 -19.64 -7.56 10.02
C PRO A 88 -18.17 -7.26 10.37
N GLY A 89 -17.23 -8.14 10.03
CA GLY A 89 -15.79 -7.90 10.16
C GLY A 89 -15.18 -7.04 9.05
N ILE A 90 -15.97 -6.66 8.03
CA ILE A 90 -15.54 -5.82 6.92
C ILE A 90 -16.29 -4.49 6.95
N ASN A 91 -15.57 -3.40 7.19
CA ASN A 91 -16.12 -2.06 7.25
C ASN A 91 -15.94 -1.35 5.92
N ILE A 92 -17.03 -0.96 5.26
CA ILE A 92 -16.99 -0.24 3.99
C ILE A 92 -17.39 1.21 4.24
N GLN A 93 -16.48 2.14 3.93
CA GLN A 93 -16.67 3.56 4.21
C GLN A 93 -16.28 4.39 3.00
N GLU A 94 -17.08 5.42 2.72
CA GLU A 94 -16.72 6.42 1.74
C GLU A 94 -15.83 7.50 2.38
N MET A 95 -14.80 7.93 1.67
CA MET A 95 -13.81 8.89 2.16
C MET A 95 -13.56 10.00 1.15
N ASP A 96 -13.48 11.23 1.67
CA ASP A 96 -12.94 12.39 0.96
C ASP A 96 -11.43 12.52 1.19
N GLY A 97 -10.77 13.38 0.40
CA GLY A 97 -9.33 13.56 0.40
C GLY A 97 -8.67 12.99 -0.86
N ASP A 98 -7.37 13.18 -0.99
CA ASP A 98 -6.65 12.63 -2.13
C ASP A 98 -6.52 11.10 -2.02
N LEU A 99 -6.59 10.42 -3.15
CA LEU A 99 -6.55 8.95 -3.26
C LEU A 99 -5.31 8.30 -2.62
N PHE A 100 -4.18 9.02 -2.60
CA PHE A 100 -2.88 8.49 -2.22
C PHE A 100 -2.60 8.71 -0.73
N CYS A 101 -2.48 9.96 -0.31
CA CYS A 101 -2.06 10.33 1.03
C CYS A 101 -3.26 10.50 1.96
N GLY A 102 -4.27 11.28 1.54
CA GLY A 102 -5.47 11.57 2.33
C GLY A 102 -6.19 10.30 2.79
N LEU A 103 -6.55 9.43 1.84
CA LEU A 103 -7.24 8.17 2.15
C LEU A 103 -6.42 7.24 3.04
N MET A 104 -5.13 7.11 2.76
CA MET A 104 -4.25 6.25 3.55
C MET A 104 -4.06 6.79 4.97
N ASN A 105 -3.87 8.10 5.15
CA ASN A 105 -3.77 8.71 6.47
C ASN A 105 -5.07 8.56 7.26
N SER A 106 -6.23 8.77 6.64
CA SER A 106 -7.54 8.55 7.27
C SER A 106 -7.70 7.10 7.70
N GLY A 107 -7.39 6.13 6.83
CA GLY A 107 -7.47 4.70 7.15
C GLY A 107 -6.54 4.27 8.28
N ILE A 108 -5.26 4.69 8.24
CA ILE A 108 -4.30 4.43 9.32
C ILE A 108 -4.76 5.09 10.63
N GLY A 109 -5.25 6.32 10.58
CA GLY A 109 -5.77 7.04 11.74
C GLY A 109 -6.96 6.31 12.38
N LEU A 110 -7.91 5.83 11.57
CA LEU A 110 -9.04 5.03 12.03
C LEU A 110 -8.58 3.74 12.69
N GLN A 111 -7.72 2.96 12.02
CA GLN A 111 -7.23 1.70 12.57
C GLN A 111 -6.43 1.89 13.85
N THR A 112 -5.62 2.94 13.94
CA THR A 112 -4.90 3.30 15.16
C THR A 112 -5.86 3.66 16.30
N GLY A 113 -6.90 4.45 16.02
CA GLY A 113 -7.92 4.83 17.00
C GLY A 113 -8.70 3.64 17.55
N GLU A 114 -8.78 2.56 16.77
CA GLU A 114 -9.45 1.29 17.11
C GLU A 114 -8.47 0.25 17.70
N GLY A 115 -7.22 0.66 17.99
CA GLY A 115 -6.25 -0.17 18.68
C GLY A 115 -5.40 -1.08 17.80
N MET A 116 -5.39 -0.90 16.47
CA MET A 116 -4.50 -1.65 15.58
C MET A 116 -3.07 -1.11 15.65
N ASP A 117 -2.11 -1.98 15.99
CA ASP A 117 -0.69 -1.67 16.03
C ASP A 117 -0.08 -1.63 14.62
N TYR A 118 -0.54 -2.53 13.76
CA TYR A 118 -0.11 -2.61 12.37
C TYR A 118 -1.28 -2.57 11.40
N THR A 119 -1.02 -2.02 10.22
CA THR A 119 -1.97 -2.02 9.10
C THR A 119 -1.32 -2.60 7.86
N VAL A 120 -1.95 -3.62 7.28
CA VAL A 120 -1.64 -4.12 5.94
C VAL A 120 -2.45 -3.32 4.92
N SER A 121 -1.77 -2.49 4.13
CA SER A 121 -2.35 -1.91 2.93
C SER A 121 -2.26 -2.87 1.77
N ILE A 122 -3.38 -3.14 1.11
CA ILE A 122 -3.43 -4.01 -0.06
C ILE A 122 -4.42 -3.48 -1.09
N SER A 123 -4.01 -3.48 -2.36
CA SER A 123 -4.90 -3.29 -3.50
C SER A 123 -5.63 -4.61 -3.81
N PRO A 124 -6.94 -4.60 -4.07
CA PRO A 124 -7.65 -5.80 -4.51
C PRO A 124 -7.03 -6.47 -5.75
N ASP A 125 -6.38 -5.70 -6.62
CA ASP A 125 -5.66 -6.23 -7.79
C ASP A 125 -4.40 -7.04 -7.42
N ALA A 126 -3.89 -6.88 -6.19
CA ALA A 126 -2.75 -7.61 -5.65
C ALA A 126 -3.16 -8.89 -4.88
N ASN A 127 -4.43 -9.30 -4.94
CA ASN A 127 -4.97 -10.46 -4.25
C ASN A 127 -4.18 -11.76 -4.50
N SER A 128 -3.66 -11.97 -5.72
CA SER A 128 -2.87 -13.17 -6.06
C SER A 128 -1.60 -13.31 -5.23
N TYR A 129 -1.07 -12.20 -4.70
CA TYR A 129 0.13 -12.21 -3.86
C TYR A 129 -0.20 -12.48 -2.38
N ALA A 130 -1.46 -12.35 -1.94
CA ALA A 130 -1.88 -12.51 -0.55
C ALA A 130 -2.02 -13.99 -0.13
N THR A 131 -1.08 -14.83 -0.53
CA THR A 131 -1.03 -16.25 -0.15
C THR A 131 -0.70 -16.43 1.35
N PRO A 132 -1.04 -17.58 1.96
CA PRO A 132 -0.67 -17.87 3.34
C PRO A 132 0.84 -17.73 3.60
N GLU A 133 1.69 -18.14 2.66
CA GLU A 133 3.15 -18.06 2.78
C GLU A 133 3.66 -16.62 2.73
N THR A 134 3.09 -15.79 1.85
CA THR A 134 3.45 -14.37 1.76
C THR A 134 3.02 -13.61 3.01
N LEU A 135 1.78 -13.83 3.47
CA LEU A 135 1.25 -13.21 4.68
C LEU A 135 2.00 -13.68 5.92
N THR A 136 2.34 -14.97 6.03
CA THR A 136 3.19 -15.48 7.12
C THR A 136 4.56 -14.84 7.10
N SER A 137 5.22 -14.75 5.94
CA SER A 137 6.51 -14.08 5.79
C SER A 137 6.47 -12.59 6.20
N MET A 138 5.33 -11.93 5.97
CA MET A 138 5.09 -10.57 6.39
C MET A 138 4.98 -10.46 7.92
N MET A 139 4.21 -11.33 8.57
CA MET A 139 4.09 -11.35 10.02
C MET A 139 5.41 -11.71 10.70
N GLU A 140 6.15 -12.66 10.15
CA GLU A 140 7.49 -13.01 10.61
C GLU A 140 8.48 -11.85 10.49
N ALA A 141 8.36 -11.02 9.45
CA ALA A 141 9.19 -9.84 9.32
C ALA A 141 8.88 -8.81 10.42
N ALA A 142 7.59 -8.60 10.69
CA ALA A 142 7.14 -7.72 11.76
C ALA A 142 7.57 -8.23 13.15
N SER A 143 7.43 -9.53 13.43
CA SER A 143 7.91 -10.14 14.68
C SER A 143 9.43 -10.03 14.86
N ARG A 144 10.15 -9.89 13.73
CA ARG A 144 11.58 -9.60 13.71
C ARG A 144 11.95 -8.12 13.92
N GLY A 145 10.97 -7.26 14.17
CA GLY A 145 11.15 -5.84 14.45
C GLY A 145 11.11 -4.94 13.22
N ALA A 146 10.63 -5.46 12.08
CA ALA A 146 10.31 -4.62 10.93
C ALA A 146 9.11 -3.71 11.26
N LEU A 147 9.27 -2.42 10.98
CA LEU A 147 8.19 -1.43 11.15
C LEU A 147 7.52 -1.07 9.82
N ALA A 148 8.10 -1.53 8.72
CA ALA A 148 7.52 -1.45 7.39
C ALA A 148 7.92 -2.71 6.60
N VAL A 149 6.95 -3.41 6.02
CA VAL A 149 7.17 -4.60 5.19
C VAL A 149 6.59 -4.34 3.81
N GLY A 150 7.39 -4.53 2.76
CA GLY A 150 6.93 -4.34 1.38
C GLY A 150 6.94 -5.66 0.62
N VAL A 151 5.84 -6.01 -0.07
CA VAL A 151 5.79 -7.20 -0.93
C VAL A 151 6.23 -6.82 -2.34
N ALA A 152 7.31 -7.45 -2.81
CA ALA A 152 7.92 -7.21 -4.10
C ALA A 152 7.07 -7.80 -5.24
N ILE A 153 6.00 -7.08 -5.62
CA ILE A 153 5.15 -7.41 -6.78
C ILE A 153 5.88 -7.08 -8.09
N ASP A 154 5.62 -7.86 -9.15
CA ASP A 154 6.47 -7.97 -10.34
C ASP A 154 6.99 -6.63 -10.89
N GLU A 155 6.11 -5.67 -11.12
CA GLU A 155 6.43 -4.37 -11.74
C GLU A 155 7.29 -3.45 -10.87
N LEU A 156 7.34 -3.72 -9.57
CA LEU A 156 8.03 -2.91 -8.56
C LEU A 156 9.11 -3.71 -7.83
N THR A 157 9.37 -4.95 -8.25
CA THR A 157 10.22 -5.91 -7.54
C THR A 157 11.55 -5.29 -7.12
N GLN A 158 12.31 -4.77 -8.09
CA GLN A 158 13.62 -4.17 -7.79
C GLN A 158 13.50 -2.95 -6.88
N SER A 159 12.51 -2.09 -7.12
CA SER A 159 12.28 -0.91 -6.28
C SER A 159 12.01 -1.28 -4.83
N ILE A 160 11.12 -2.24 -4.61
CA ILE A 160 10.72 -2.68 -3.28
C ILE A 160 11.87 -3.38 -2.58
N LEU A 161 12.60 -4.27 -3.26
CA LEU A 161 13.79 -4.95 -2.73
C LEU A 161 14.90 -3.97 -2.31
N GLU A 162 14.98 -2.79 -2.93
CA GLU A 162 15.89 -1.72 -2.54
C GLU A 162 15.38 -0.85 -1.37
N GLY A 163 14.25 -1.21 -0.76
CA GLY A 163 13.65 -0.51 0.39
C GLY A 163 12.61 0.54 0.01
N ARG A 164 12.28 0.70 -1.28
CA ARG A 164 11.25 1.65 -1.75
C ARG A 164 9.90 0.93 -1.82
N ILE A 165 9.35 0.61 -0.66
CA ILE A 165 8.09 -0.14 -0.53
C ILE A 165 6.93 0.59 -1.24
N ALA A 166 5.88 -0.15 -1.57
CA ALA A 166 4.70 0.40 -2.25
C ALA A 166 3.43 -0.05 -1.53
N ASN A 167 2.50 0.89 -1.32
CA ASN A 167 1.21 0.64 -0.65
C ASN A 167 0.26 -0.26 -1.46
N THR A 168 0.64 -0.67 -2.67
CA THR A 168 -0.09 -1.73 -3.39
C THR A 168 -0.16 -3.01 -2.57
N PHE A 169 0.92 -3.35 -1.85
CA PHE A 169 0.90 -4.42 -0.86
C PHE A 169 2.05 -4.22 0.15
N ALA A 170 1.73 -3.64 1.31
CA ALA A 170 2.68 -3.33 2.36
C ALA A 170 2.05 -3.41 3.75
N MET A 171 2.86 -3.64 4.78
CA MET A 171 2.48 -3.53 6.19
C MET A 171 3.23 -2.39 6.85
N TRP A 172 2.54 -1.65 7.71
CA TRP A 172 3.09 -0.51 8.43
C TRP A 172 2.82 -0.63 9.93
N HIS A 173 3.80 -0.29 10.76
CA HIS A 173 3.57 -0.02 12.17
C HIS A 173 2.97 1.39 12.33
N ASN A 174 1.74 1.45 12.83
CA ASN A 174 0.90 2.64 12.74
C ASN A 174 1.47 3.82 13.53
N LEU A 175 1.88 3.60 14.77
CA LEU A 175 2.43 4.68 15.61
C LEU A 175 3.77 5.20 15.09
N THR A 176 4.57 4.34 14.45
CA THR A 176 5.83 4.79 13.83
C THR A 176 5.56 5.69 12.64
N LEU A 177 4.62 5.30 11.77
CA LEU A 177 4.21 6.07 10.60
C LEU A 177 3.59 7.41 11.00
N ILE A 178 2.62 7.40 11.92
CA ILE A 178 2.01 8.64 12.44
C ILE A 178 3.06 9.52 13.12
N GLY A 179 4.01 8.92 13.84
CA GLY A 179 5.08 9.62 14.54
C GLY A 179 6.00 10.45 13.63
N VAL A 180 6.00 10.22 12.31
CA VAL A 180 6.74 11.03 11.33
C VAL A 180 5.85 11.89 10.44
N GLY A 181 4.57 12.04 10.81
CA GLY A 181 3.58 12.85 10.10
C GLY A 181 2.73 12.07 9.08
N GLY A 182 2.80 10.74 9.05
CA GLY A 182 2.06 9.92 8.10
C GLY A 182 2.55 10.06 6.65
N PHE A 183 1.67 9.75 5.71
CA PHE A 183 1.90 9.95 4.28
C PHE A 183 1.81 11.45 3.95
N ASP A 184 2.88 12.02 3.41
CA ASP A 184 3.01 13.46 3.24
C ASP A 184 2.18 13.97 2.05
N LEU A 185 1.32 14.97 2.29
CA LEU A 185 0.44 15.56 1.27
C LEU A 185 1.20 16.25 0.11
N LYS A 186 2.53 16.43 0.20
CA LYS A 186 3.36 16.78 -0.96
C LYS A 186 3.25 15.75 -2.09
N ALA A 187 2.96 14.48 -1.76
CA ALA A 187 2.73 13.40 -2.71
C ALA A 187 1.24 13.15 -3.03
N ALA A 188 0.36 14.05 -2.57
CA ALA A 188 -1.08 13.97 -2.82
C ALA A 188 -1.39 14.09 -4.32
N LYS A 189 -2.46 13.41 -4.74
CA LYS A 189 -3.03 13.68 -6.07
C LYS A 189 -3.53 15.12 -6.10
N PRO A 190 -3.16 15.94 -7.11
CA PRO A 190 -3.72 17.28 -7.25
C PRO A 190 -5.21 17.20 -7.60
N SER A 191 -6.01 18.09 -7.01
CA SER A 191 -7.44 18.24 -7.35
C SER A 191 -7.67 19.00 -8.65
N ASP A 192 -6.67 19.75 -9.11
CA ASP A 192 -6.70 20.52 -10.34
C ASP A 192 -5.38 20.32 -11.10
N ASP A 193 -5.48 19.82 -12.33
CA ASP A 193 -4.33 19.60 -13.21
C ASP A 193 -3.54 20.89 -13.48
N ARG A 194 -4.17 22.07 -13.39
CA ARG A 194 -3.49 23.37 -13.54
C ARG A 194 -2.51 23.67 -12.41
N LEU A 195 -2.68 23.03 -11.26
CA LEU A 195 -1.83 23.17 -10.08
C LEU A 195 -0.83 22.01 -9.95
N ALA A 196 -0.90 21.02 -10.85
CA ALA A 196 -0.09 19.83 -10.78
C ALA A 196 1.34 20.11 -11.27
N HIS A 197 2.33 19.71 -10.47
CA HIS A 197 3.69 19.57 -10.93
C HIS A 197 3.80 18.23 -11.66
N TYR A 198 4.17 18.23 -12.93
CA TYR A 198 4.35 17.01 -13.72
C TYR A 198 5.82 16.63 -13.82
N ILE A 199 6.08 15.34 -13.72
CA ILE A 199 7.36 14.75 -14.12
C ILE A 199 7.23 14.20 -15.54
N ARG A 200 8.21 14.55 -16.36
CA ARG A 200 8.39 14.01 -17.71
C ARG A 200 9.10 12.67 -17.61
N GLY A 201 8.55 11.66 -18.26
CA GLY A 201 9.16 10.34 -18.45
C GLY A 201 9.11 9.91 -19.92
N MET A 202 9.56 8.69 -20.20
CA MET A 202 9.43 8.05 -21.51
C MET A 202 8.76 6.68 -21.37
N ASP A 203 7.78 6.38 -22.23
CA ASP A 203 7.19 5.04 -22.30
C ASP A 203 8.13 4.03 -23.01
N GLU A 204 7.72 2.76 -23.07
CA GLU A 204 8.51 1.70 -23.72
C GLU A 204 8.75 1.94 -25.23
N ALA A 205 7.89 2.74 -25.87
CA ALA A 205 8.01 3.13 -27.27
C ALA A 205 8.84 4.41 -27.46
N GLY A 206 9.36 5.00 -26.38
CA GLY A 206 10.15 6.22 -26.40
C GLY A 206 9.33 7.50 -26.53
N ASN A 207 8.00 7.44 -26.36
CA ASN A 207 7.16 8.63 -26.36
C ASN A 207 7.28 9.36 -25.03
N GLU A 208 7.28 10.69 -25.10
CA GLU A 208 7.21 11.52 -23.90
C GLU A 208 5.86 11.39 -23.22
N ILE A 209 5.93 11.21 -21.90
CA ILE A 209 4.78 11.11 -21.05
C ILE A 209 4.92 12.07 -19.86
N PHE A 210 3.80 12.53 -19.34
CA PHE A 210 3.75 13.41 -18.18
C PHE A 210 2.84 12.80 -17.13
N TYR A 211 3.32 12.71 -15.90
CA TYR A 211 2.50 12.25 -14.78
C TYR A 211 2.63 13.21 -13.59
N PRO A 212 1.53 13.48 -12.85
CA PRO A 212 1.60 14.30 -11.66
C PRO A 212 2.61 13.76 -10.66
N PHE A 213 3.28 14.65 -9.94
CA PHE A 213 4.21 14.36 -8.86
C PHE A 213 3.47 13.87 -7.61
N ALA A 214 2.78 12.74 -7.73
CA ALA A 214 1.89 12.12 -6.76
C ALA A 214 1.96 10.59 -6.84
N GLY A 215 1.39 9.84 -5.91
CA GLY A 215 1.29 8.37 -5.99
C GLY A 215 2.63 7.63 -5.82
N VAL A 216 3.44 8.18 -4.91
CA VAL A 216 4.71 7.67 -4.35
C VAL A 216 4.78 8.06 -2.86
N GLU A 217 3.61 8.05 -2.22
CA GLU A 217 3.38 8.59 -0.88
C GLU A 217 4.22 7.92 0.21
N GLU A 218 4.72 6.71 -0.04
CA GLU A 218 5.44 5.87 0.91
C GLU A 218 6.85 6.39 1.18
N VAL A 219 7.43 7.10 0.22
CA VAL A 219 8.87 7.35 0.18
C VAL A 219 9.33 8.36 1.23
N ILE A 220 8.53 9.42 1.44
CA ILE A 220 8.81 10.45 2.45
C ILE A 220 8.76 9.87 3.88
N PRO A 221 7.68 9.18 4.31
CA PRO A 221 7.64 8.60 5.65
C PRO A 221 8.76 7.59 5.89
N LEU A 222 9.11 6.74 4.90
CA LEU A 222 10.25 5.83 5.06
C LEU A 222 11.56 6.57 5.38
N ALA A 223 11.86 7.64 4.65
CA ALA A 223 13.08 8.40 4.85
C ALA A 223 13.10 9.07 6.23
N ARG A 224 11.97 9.66 6.66
CA ARG A 224 11.82 10.29 7.98
C ARG A 224 11.89 9.29 9.12
N ILE A 225 11.31 8.09 8.98
CA ILE A 225 11.42 7.03 9.99
C ILE A 225 12.88 6.62 10.13
N PHE A 226 13.58 6.42 9.01
CA PHE A 226 15.01 6.05 9.08
C PHE A 226 15.83 7.16 9.73
N ASP A 227 15.56 8.41 9.36
CA ASP A 227 16.24 9.58 9.92
C ASP A 227 16.00 9.72 11.43
N ARG A 228 14.80 9.40 11.91
CA ARG A 228 14.46 9.43 13.34
C ARG A 228 15.06 8.25 14.11
N LEU A 229 14.95 7.04 13.60
CA LEU A 229 15.33 5.82 14.31
C LEU A 229 16.83 5.52 14.24
N LYS A 230 17.51 6.00 13.18
CA LYS A 230 18.92 5.71 12.89
C LYS A 230 19.27 4.21 12.93
N ARG A 231 18.30 3.34 12.64
CA ARG A 231 18.46 1.89 12.54
C ARG A 231 17.62 1.32 11.39
N PRO A 232 18.02 0.20 10.78
CA PRO A 232 17.18 -0.51 9.83
C PRO A 232 15.84 -0.95 10.42
N PHE A 233 14.78 -0.89 9.61
CA PHE A 233 13.41 -1.27 9.99
C PHE A 233 12.55 -1.75 8.82
N ILE A 234 13.05 -1.66 7.57
CA ILE A 234 12.32 -2.07 6.37
C ILE A 234 12.66 -3.52 6.05
N ALA A 235 11.63 -4.35 5.87
CA ALA A 235 11.75 -5.71 5.40
C ALA A 235 11.06 -5.88 4.04
N PRO A 236 11.79 -5.82 2.92
CA PRO A 236 11.23 -6.20 1.63
C PRO A 236 11.18 -7.73 1.52
N ILE A 237 10.00 -8.28 1.18
CA ILE A 237 9.78 -9.71 0.99
C ILE A 237 9.35 -10.00 -0.45
N SER A 238 9.68 -11.20 -0.95
CA SER A 238 9.13 -11.68 -2.22
C SER A 238 7.82 -12.42 -1.97
N PRO A 239 6.82 -12.29 -2.85
CA PRO A 239 5.65 -13.16 -2.80
C PRO A 239 6.06 -14.62 -3.03
N SER A 240 5.37 -15.54 -2.36
CA SER A 240 5.64 -16.98 -2.43
C SER A 240 4.37 -17.79 -2.19
N GLY A 241 4.38 -19.11 -2.41
CA GLY A 241 3.22 -19.97 -2.16
C GLY A 241 2.40 -20.33 -3.40
N GLU A 242 1.43 -21.22 -3.23
CA GLU A 242 0.58 -21.68 -4.31
C GLU A 242 -0.36 -20.56 -4.80
N GLY A 243 -0.51 -20.44 -6.12
CA GLY A 243 -1.44 -19.49 -6.71
C GLY A 243 -0.93 -18.05 -6.81
N VAL A 244 0.34 -17.77 -6.47
CA VAL A 244 0.98 -16.51 -6.83
C VAL A 244 0.96 -16.39 -8.35
N ARG A 245 0.19 -15.42 -8.84
CA ARG A 245 0.11 -15.06 -10.25
C ARG A 245 0.79 -13.72 -10.44
N GLN A 246 1.44 -13.58 -11.59
CA GLN A 246 1.96 -12.30 -12.05
C GLN A 246 0.83 -11.28 -12.14
N TYR A 247 1.16 -10.01 -11.88
CA TYR A 247 0.20 -8.92 -12.01
C TYR A 247 -0.33 -8.89 -13.44
N VAL A 248 -1.65 -8.87 -13.59
CA VAL A 248 -2.30 -8.81 -14.89
C VAL A 248 -2.54 -7.34 -15.22
N LEU A 249 -1.96 -6.89 -16.33
CA LEU A 249 -2.18 -5.53 -16.82
C LEU A 249 -3.67 -5.28 -17.07
N PRO A 250 -4.17 -4.05 -16.80
CA PRO A 250 -5.56 -3.70 -17.07
C PRO A 250 -5.92 -3.97 -18.54
N SER A 251 -7.09 -4.60 -18.76
CA SER A 251 -7.62 -4.83 -20.11
C SER A 251 -8.32 -3.60 -20.69
N ASP A 252 -8.82 -2.71 -19.83
CA ASP A 252 -9.41 -1.42 -20.24
C ASP A 252 -8.31 -0.48 -20.78
N PRO A 253 -8.45 0.05 -22.02
CA PRO A 253 -7.41 0.88 -22.63
C PRO A 253 -7.08 2.17 -21.86
N ASP A 254 -8.06 2.80 -21.21
CA ASP A 254 -7.85 4.03 -20.44
C ASP A 254 -7.02 3.71 -19.18
N HIS A 255 -7.37 2.62 -18.49
CA HIS A 255 -6.65 2.13 -17.31
C HIS A 255 -5.23 1.67 -17.67
N LEU A 256 -5.07 0.97 -18.79
CA LEU A 256 -3.76 0.53 -19.28
C LEU A 256 -2.86 1.72 -19.59
N LYS A 257 -3.38 2.74 -20.31
CA LYS A 257 -2.62 3.95 -20.61
C LYS A 257 -2.19 4.68 -19.32
N ARG A 258 -3.10 4.83 -18.35
CA ARG A 258 -2.78 5.44 -17.03
C ARG A 258 -1.70 4.64 -16.31
N HIS A 259 -1.79 3.32 -16.34
CA HIS A 259 -0.83 2.41 -15.75
C HIS A 259 0.57 2.59 -16.38
N THR A 260 0.69 2.53 -17.71
CA THR A 260 1.96 2.70 -18.42
C THR A 260 2.61 4.05 -18.08
N VAL A 261 1.84 5.13 -18.12
CA VAL A 261 2.35 6.49 -17.80
C VAL A 261 2.82 6.59 -16.34
N LYS A 262 2.04 6.02 -15.41
CA LYS A 262 2.39 5.99 -14.00
C LYS A 262 3.70 5.23 -13.80
N MET A 263 3.85 4.05 -14.36
CA MET A 263 5.02 3.21 -14.13
C MET A 263 6.29 3.80 -14.72
N ALA A 264 6.22 4.33 -15.94
CA ALA A 264 7.38 4.92 -16.61
C ALA A 264 7.94 6.18 -15.93
N SER A 265 7.14 6.89 -15.12
CA SER A 265 7.60 8.06 -14.33
C SER A 265 7.88 7.75 -12.85
N LYS A 266 7.65 6.50 -12.39
CA LYS A 266 7.62 6.21 -10.95
C LYS A 266 8.96 6.41 -10.25
N ASN A 267 10.06 5.94 -10.84
CA ASN A 267 11.40 6.10 -10.27
C ASN A 267 11.75 7.58 -10.07
N ASP A 268 11.50 8.42 -11.07
CA ASP A 268 11.78 9.85 -10.99
C ASP A 268 10.90 10.57 -9.98
N ARG A 269 9.62 10.17 -9.85
CA ARG A 269 8.72 10.66 -8.80
C ARG A 269 9.23 10.30 -7.41
N GLN A 270 9.63 9.05 -7.18
CA GLN A 270 10.19 8.63 -5.89
C GLN A 270 11.49 9.39 -5.57
N LEU A 271 12.40 9.53 -6.54
CA LEU A 271 13.66 10.23 -6.36
C LEU A 271 13.44 11.71 -6.05
N GLY A 272 12.57 12.38 -6.81
CA GLY A 272 12.23 13.77 -6.58
C GLY A 272 11.68 14.00 -5.17
N MET A 273 10.81 13.11 -4.68
CA MET A 273 10.24 13.22 -3.33
C MET A 273 11.32 13.10 -2.26
N LEU A 274 12.25 12.15 -2.39
CA LEU A 274 13.39 12.04 -1.47
C LEU A 274 14.26 13.28 -1.49
N ILE A 275 14.60 13.78 -2.67
CA ILE A 275 15.46 14.96 -2.81
C ILE A 275 14.81 16.18 -2.15
N SER A 276 13.49 16.33 -2.26
CA SER A 276 12.75 17.41 -1.60
C SER A 276 12.81 17.38 -0.07
N GLU A 277 13.17 16.21 0.51
CA GLU A 277 13.39 16.01 1.94
C GLU A 277 14.89 15.94 2.29
N GLY A 278 15.79 16.15 1.32
CA GLY A 278 17.24 16.12 1.53
C GLY A 278 17.87 14.71 1.50
N PHE A 279 17.16 13.72 0.96
CA PHE A 279 17.61 12.32 0.88
C PHE A 279 17.74 11.83 -0.57
N ASN A 280 18.26 10.60 -0.73
CA ASN A 280 18.33 9.90 -2.02
C ASN A 280 18.07 8.40 -1.80
N PHE A 281 18.14 7.59 -2.87
CA PHE A 281 17.88 6.15 -2.75
C PHE A 281 18.89 5.40 -1.87
N SER A 282 20.15 5.82 -1.78
CA SER A 282 21.10 5.13 -0.92
C SER A 282 20.75 5.27 0.56
N TRP A 283 20.07 6.37 0.94
CA TRP A 283 19.50 6.54 2.28
C TRP A 283 18.50 5.43 2.62
N LEU A 284 17.53 5.16 1.73
CA LEU A 284 16.54 4.10 1.95
C LEU A 284 17.14 2.69 1.92
N LYS A 285 18.18 2.45 1.10
CA LYS A 285 18.92 1.18 1.15
C LYS A 285 19.53 0.93 2.54
N GLY A 286 19.95 1.98 3.24
CA GLY A 286 20.42 1.90 4.63
C GLY A 286 19.34 1.49 5.64
N ALA A 287 18.07 1.77 5.34
CA ALA A 287 16.93 1.44 6.19
C ALA A 287 16.48 -0.03 6.07
N VAL A 288 16.96 -0.76 5.05
CA VAL A 288 16.68 -2.20 4.86
C VAL A 288 17.40 -3.02 5.92
N MET A 289 16.63 -3.85 6.63
CA MET A 289 17.11 -4.77 7.65
C MET A 289 18.16 -5.74 7.06
N PRO A 290 19.29 -6.00 7.76
CA PRO A 290 20.43 -6.74 7.22
C PRO A 290 20.07 -8.09 6.56
N GLU A 291 19.18 -8.86 7.18
CA GLU A 291 18.73 -10.17 6.73
C GLU A 291 17.84 -10.13 5.48
N TYR A 292 17.32 -8.95 5.12
CA TYR A 292 16.51 -8.71 3.91
C TYR A 292 17.28 -8.01 2.79
N ARG A 293 18.57 -7.71 2.98
CA ARG A 293 19.41 -7.14 1.93
C ARG A 293 19.71 -8.21 0.89
N ARG A 294 19.04 -8.14 -0.25
CA ARG A 294 19.38 -8.96 -1.43
C ARG A 294 20.35 -8.15 -2.29
N PHE A 295 21.56 -8.70 -2.48
CA PHE A 295 22.63 -8.09 -3.27
C PHE A 295 22.35 -8.20 -4.76
#